data_AF-A0A933GA62-F1
#
_entry.id   AF-A0A933GA62-F1
#
_cell.length_a   1.000
_cell.length_b   1.000
_cell.length_c   1.000
_cell.angle_alpha   90.00
_cell.angle_beta   90.00
_cell.angle_gamma   90.00
#
_symmetry.space_group_name_H-M   'P 1'
#
loop_
_entity.id
_entity.type
_entity.pdbx_description
1 polymer ?
#
loop_
_entity_poly.entity_id
_entity_poly.type
_entity_poly.pdbx_seq_one_letter_code
_entity_poly.pdbx_strand_id
1 'polypeptide(L)'
;MVAHAKDLAARYGFTTHKLKAGVFPPDHEIEVLKAINEALPGHRVRIDPNAAWSVEESIRVGRAIEHLPNDYFEDPCWGMEGMRRLRSFVRIPLATNTIVVNFEQLAAAVRTNAIDVVLLDTTFWGGLRQAFKAGVVCEKFQLGVAVHSSGELGIQLATMLHLGAALPNQNFAADAHYHHLTDDIIKGGKMPYRNGCIAVPKGPGLGVELDRDKLAQYAELYKQLGGYPYDRDPQRPEWFSITPERRFGVPRRS
;
A
#
# COMPACT_ATOMS: atom_id res chain seq x y z
N MET A 1 -18.18 -1.28 -3.67
CA MET A 1 -16.78 -1.01 -4.09
C MET A 1 -16.69 -0.39 -5.49
N VAL A 2 -17.30 -0.97 -6.53
CA VAL A 2 -17.25 -0.43 -7.92
C VAL A 2 -17.62 1.05 -8.04
N ALA A 3 -18.74 1.48 -7.43
CA ALA A 3 -19.16 2.89 -7.46
C ALA A 3 -18.11 3.83 -6.84
N HIS A 4 -17.45 3.38 -5.76
CA HIS A 4 -16.39 4.14 -5.12
C HIS A 4 -15.16 4.26 -6.02
N ALA A 5 -14.73 3.15 -6.66
CA ALA A 5 -13.61 3.18 -7.61
C ALA A 5 -13.88 4.10 -8.81
N LYS A 6 -15.10 4.08 -9.38
CA LYS A 6 -15.51 5.00 -10.45
C LYS A 6 -15.46 6.46 -10.01
N ASP A 7 -15.96 6.74 -8.81
CA ASP A 7 -15.95 8.08 -8.24
C ASP A 7 -14.53 8.59 -7.99
N LEU A 8 -13.62 7.76 -7.44
CA LEU A 8 -12.21 8.14 -7.28
C LEU A 8 -11.51 8.36 -8.63
N ALA A 9 -11.77 7.51 -9.63
CA ALA A 9 -11.25 7.70 -10.98
C ALA A 9 -11.73 9.03 -11.59
N ALA A 10 -13.02 9.36 -11.45
CA ALA A 10 -13.60 10.59 -11.99
C ALA A 10 -13.10 11.84 -11.26
N ARG A 11 -13.00 11.80 -9.92
CA ARG A 11 -12.61 12.96 -9.11
C ARG A 11 -11.11 13.26 -9.15
N TYR A 12 -10.28 12.22 -9.14
CA TYR A 12 -8.83 12.37 -8.98
C TYR A 12 -8.03 11.95 -10.22
N GLY A 13 -8.63 11.21 -11.15
CA GLY A 13 -7.96 10.72 -12.37
C GLY A 13 -7.15 9.43 -12.16
N PHE A 14 -7.44 8.65 -11.12
CA PHE A 14 -6.70 7.40 -10.86
C PHE A 14 -6.93 6.34 -11.93
N THR A 15 -5.83 5.78 -12.43
CA THR A 15 -5.82 4.71 -13.44
C THR A 15 -5.43 3.34 -12.88
N THR A 16 -5.07 3.26 -11.60
CA THR A 16 -4.73 2.03 -10.90
C THR A 16 -5.53 1.94 -9.60
N HIS A 17 -6.12 0.78 -9.33
CA HIS A 17 -7.00 0.55 -8.18
C HIS A 17 -6.46 -0.56 -7.29
N LYS A 18 -6.06 -0.21 -6.07
CA LYS A 18 -5.63 -1.18 -5.05
C LYS A 18 -6.81 -1.54 -4.16
N LEU A 19 -7.16 -2.83 -4.11
CA LEU A 19 -8.12 -3.38 -3.17
C LEU A 19 -7.39 -3.83 -1.90
N LYS A 20 -7.67 -3.15 -0.79
CA LYS A 20 -7.36 -3.68 0.55
C LYS A 20 -8.30 -4.86 0.83
N ALA A 21 -7.72 -6.03 1.00
CA ALA A 21 -8.36 -7.34 1.08
C ALA A 21 -8.12 -7.97 2.47
N GLY A 22 -8.42 -9.26 2.65
CA GLY A 22 -8.24 -9.96 3.93
C GLY A 22 -9.34 -9.63 4.96
N VAL A 23 -10.44 -9.01 4.50
CA VAL A 23 -11.59 -8.62 5.34
C VAL A 23 -12.78 -9.54 5.10
N PHE A 24 -13.00 -9.93 3.85
CA PHE A 24 -14.06 -10.85 3.43
C PHE A 24 -13.48 -12.18 2.94
N PRO A 25 -14.31 -13.23 2.78
CA PRO A 25 -13.86 -14.47 2.17
C PRO A 25 -13.20 -14.21 0.80
N PRO A 26 -12.11 -14.90 0.44
CA PRO A 26 -11.35 -14.57 -0.76
C PRO A 26 -12.16 -14.61 -2.06
N ASP A 27 -13.19 -15.48 -2.15
CA ASP A 27 -14.08 -15.53 -3.30
C ASP A 27 -14.83 -14.23 -3.53
N HIS A 28 -15.27 -13.58 -2.45
CA HIS A 28 -15.90 -12.27 -2.54
C HIS A 28 -14.90 -11.21 -3.04
N GLU A 29 -13.67 -11.24 -2.54
CA GLU A 29 -12.65 -10.26 -2.91
C GLU A 29 -12.16 -10.45 -4.36
N ILE A 30 -12.11 -11.69 -4.87
CA ILE A 30 -11.92 -12.00 -6.29
C ILE A 30 -13.02 -11.37 -7.15
N GLU A 31 -14.29 -11.58 -6.78
CA GLU A 31 -15.41 -11.03 -7.55
C GLU A 31 -15.44 -9.49 -7.51
N VAL A 32 -15.06 -8.89 -6.38
CA VAL A 32 -14.91 -7.43 -6.28
C VAL A 32 -13.82 -6.92 -7.22
N LEU A 33 -12.66 -7.59 -7.27
CA LEU A 33 -11.54 -7.19 -8.14
C LEU A 33 -11.91 -7.29 -9.62
N LYS A 34 -12.58 -8.40 -10.02
CA LYS A 34 -13.11 -8.58 -11.38
C LYS A 34 -14.12 -7.49 -11.74
N ALA A 35 -15.06 -7.19 -10.85
CA ALA A 35 -16.09 -6.19 -11.08
C ALA A 35 -15.50 -4.78 -11.21
N ILE A 36 -14.44 -4.44 -10.47
CA ILE A 36 -13.72 -3.16 -10.64
C ILE A 36 -13.07 -3.10 -12.02
N ASN A 37 -12.39 -4.17 -12.44
CA ASN A 37 -11.75 -4.22 -13.75
C ASN A 37 -12.75 -4.13 -14.92
N GLU A 38 -13.87 -4.85 -14.85
CA GLU A 38 -14.94 -4.77 -15.86
C GLU A 38 -15.54 -3.37 -15.95
N ALA A 39 -15.71 -2.72 -14.80
CA ALA A 39 -16.31 -1.39 -14.70
C ALA A 39 -15.38 -0.25 -15.17
N LEU A 40 -14.07 -0.49 -15.22
CA LEU A 40 -13.02 0.50 -15.53
C LEU A 40 -12.01 -0.12 -16.52
N PRO A 41 -12.44 -0.44 -17.75
CA PRO A 41 -11.58 -1.12 -18.73
C PRO A 41 -10.34 -0.29 -19.05
N GLY A 42 -9.18 -0.95 -19.14
CA GLY A 42 -7.89 -0.31 -19.39
C GLY A 42 -7.19 0.22 -18.13
N HIS A 43 -7.88 0.25 -16.98
CA HIS A 43 -7.25 0.54 -15.69
C HIS A 43 -6.55 -0.71 -15.14
N ARG A 44 -5.59 -0.50 -14.24
CA ARG A 44 -4.84 -1.57 -13.57
C ARG A 44 -5.41 -1.87 -12.19
N VAL A 45 -5.18 -3.09 -11.69
CA VAL A 45 -5.66 -3.51 -10.38
C VAL A 45 -4.53 -4.08 -9.51
N ARG A 46 -4.71 -4.03 -8.19
CA ARG A 46 -3.85 -4.66 -7.18
C ARG A 46 -4.72 -5.21 -6.08
N ILE A 47 -4.26 -6.25 -5.40
CA ILE A 47 -4.92 -6.80 -4.21
C ILE A 47 -3.89 -7.03 -3.12
N ASP A 48 -4.24 -6.63 -1.89
CA ASP A 48 -3.39 -6.67 -0.70
C ASP A 48 -4.19 -7.14 0.51
N PRO A 49 -4.12 -8.43 0.89
CA PRO A 49 -4.79 -8.95 2.06
C PRO A 49 -3.93 -8.89 3.34
N ASN A 50 -2.80 -8.19 3.33
CA ASN A 50 -1.88 -8.05 4.47
C ASN A 50 -1.58 -9.36 5.20
N ALA A 51 -1.20 -10.36 4.42
CA ALA A 51 -0.82 -11.70 4.81
C ALA A 51 -1.94 -12.54 5.44
N ALA A 52 -3.21 -12.17 5.28
CA ALA A 52 -4.33 -12.86 5.91
C ALA A 52 -4.56 -14.30 5.43
N TRP A 53 -4.02 -14.69 4.27
CA TRP A 53 -4.27 -16.00 3.67
C TRP A 53 -3.14 -16.99 3.90
N SER A 54 -3.48 -18.29 3.86
CA SER A 54 -2.47 -19.34 3.75
C SER A 54 -1.79 -19.30 2.38
N VAL A 55 -0.67 -20.01 2.24
CA VAL A 55 0.01 -20.16 0.93
C VAL A 55 -0.93 -20.80 -0.09
N GLU A 56 -1.67 -21.84 0.31
CA GLU A 56 -2.57 -22.59 -0.56
C GLU A 56 -3.76 -21.74 -1.03
N GLU A 57 -4.33 -20.94 -0.12
CA GLU A 57 -5.41 -20.00 -0.45
C GLU A 57 -4.89 -18.87 -1.35
N SER A 58 -3.68 -18.38 -1.10
CA SER A 58 -3.00 -17.39 -1.95
C SER A 58 -2.74 -17.91 -3.36
N ILE A 59 -2.33 -19.18 -3.52
CA ILE A 59 -2.15 -19.82 -4.85
C ILE A 59 -3.49 -19.84 -5.59
N ARG A 60 -4.56 -20.25 -4.90
CA ARG A 60 -5.91 -20.32 -5.48
C ARG A 60 -6.39 -18.95 -5.95
N VAL A 61 -6.25 -17.92 -5.10
CA VAL A 61 -6.65 -16.55 -5.44
C VAL A 61 -5.80 -16.00 -6.58
N GLY A 62 -4.47 -16.11 -6.49
CA GLY A 62 -3.55 -15.64 -7.51
C GLY A 62 -3.90 -16.19 -8.89
N ARG A 63 -4.12 -17.51 -9.00
CA ARG A 63 -4.57 -18.18 -10.24
C ARG A 63 -5.90 -17.64 -10.75
N ALA A 64 -6.86 -17.38 -9.86
CA ALA A 64 -8.17 -16.87 -10.23
C ALA A 64 -8.13 -15.45 -10.80
N ILE A 65 -7.08 -14.66 -10.53
CA ILE A 65 -6.96 -13.27 -10.96
C ILE A 65 -5.83 -13.03 -11.98
N GLU A 66 -5.04 -14.04 -12.38
CA GLU A 66 -3.89 -13.87 -13.30
C GLU A 66 -4.23 -13.18 -14.63
N HIS A 67 -5.46 -13.36 -15.11
CA HIS A 67 -5.93 -12.80 -16.37
C HIS A 67 -6.27 -11.30 -16.27
N LEU A 68 -6.38 -10.75 -15.06
CA LEU A 68 -6.61 -9.32 -14.84
C LEU A 68 -5.31 -8.53 -15.01
N PRO A 69 -5.37 -7.23 -15.36
CA PRO A 69 -4.20 -6.36 -15.49
C PRO A 69 -3.60 -5.99 -14.12
N ASN A 70 -3.10 -6.99 -13.40
CA ASN A 70 -2.47 -6.82 -12.10
C ASN A 70 -1.09 -6.18 -12.25
N ASP A 71 -0.83 -5.15 -11.45
CA ASP A 71 0.55 -4.68 -11.24
C ASP A 71 1.38 -5.70 -10.48
N TYR A 72 0.81 -6.15 -9.36
CA TYR A 72 1.43 -7.10 -8.45
C TYR A 72 0.38 -7.64 -7.47
N PHE A 73 0.73 -8.73 -6.81
CA PHE A 73 -0.02 -9.37 -5.73
C PHE A 73 0.72 -9.13 -4.42
N GLU A 74 0.18 -8.25 -3.59
CA GLU A 74 0.89 -7.69 -2.44
C GLU A 74 0.58 -8.48 -1.17
N ASP A 75 1.62 -8.91 -0.46
CA ASP A 75 1.55 -9.64 0.82
C ASP A 75 0.36 -10.61 0.94
N PRO A 76 0.16 -11.57 0.01
CA PRO A 76 -0.95 -12.50 0.08
C PRO A 76 -0.91 -13.46 1.27
N CYS A 77 0.28 -13.95 1.60
CA CYS A 77 0.53 -14.87 2.70
C CYS A 77 1.70 -14.41 3.55
N TRP A 78 1.74 -14.88 4.79
CA TRP A 78 2.78 -14.51 5.73
C TRP A 78 4.14 -15.17 5.43
N GLY A 79 5.20 -14.38 5.64
CA GLY A 79 6.57 -14.85 5.70
C GLY A 79 7.26 -15.00 4.34
N MET A 80 8.57 -14.80 4.34
CA MET A 80 9.41 -14.86 3.15
C MET A 80 9.37 -16.22 2.46
N GLU A 81 9.34 -17.32 3.23
CA GLU A 81 9.24 -18.67 2.69
C GLU A 81 7.85 -18.93 2.07
N GLY A 82 6.78 -18.41 2.67
CA GLY A 82 5.43 -18.50 2.12
C GLY A 82 5.34 -17.81 0.77
N MET A 83 5.82 -16.56 0.70
CA MET A 83 5.90 -15.76 -0.53
C MET A 83 6.76 -16.47 -1.60
N ARG A 84 7.94 -16.99 -1.23
CA ARG A 84 8.80 -17.76 -2.14
C ARG A 84 8.13 -19.00 -2.71
N ARG A 85 7.43 -19.77 -1.87
CA ARG A 85 6.65 -20.94 -2.31
C ARG A 85 5.55 -20.53 -3.27
N LEU A 86 4.74 -19.53 -2.91
CA LEU A 86 3.65 -19.00 -3.71
C LEU A 86 4.13 -18.59 -5.11
N ARG A 87 5.26 -17.87 -5.20
CA ARG A 87 5.84 -17.38 -6.45
C ARG A 87 6.04 -18.47 -7.51
N SER A 88 6.23 -19.73 -7.10
CA SER A 88 6.39 -20.86 -8.03
C SER A 88 5.08 -21.32 -8.69
N PHE A 89 3.93 -20.82 -8.25
CA PHE A 89 2.61 -21.29 -8.69
C PHE A 89 1.73 -20.22 -9.33
N VAL A 90 2.17 -18.96 -9.31
CA VAL A 90 1.45 -17.80 -9.86
C VAL A 90 2.36 -16.98 -10.76
N ARG A 91 1.79 -16.34 -11.77
CA ARG A 91 2.52 -15.50 -12.75
C ARG A 91 2.52 -14.02 -12.42
N ILE A 92 1.70 -13.60 -11.47
CA ILE A 92 1.60 -12.21 -11.03
C ILE A 92 2.84 -11.88 -10.18
N PRO A 93 3.54 -10.76 -10.40
CA PRO A 93 4.65 -10.34 -9.57
C PRO A 93 4.23 -10.23 -8.10
N LEU A 94 5.06 -10.69 -7.17
CA LEU A 94 4.77 -10.57 -5.74
C LEU A 94 5.35 -9.26 -5.18
N ALA A 95 4.53 -8.51 -4.45
CA ALA A 95 4.93 -7.27 -3.79
C ALA A 95 4.89 -7.40 -2.27
N THR A 96 5.65 -6.57 -1.57
CA THR A 96 5.61 -6.54 -0.10
C THR A 96 5.88 -5.15 0.47
N ASN A 97 5.15 -4.84 1.55
CA ASN A 97 5.52 -3.88 2.58
C ASN A 97 5.60 -4.54 3.97
N THR A 98 5.37 -5.85 4.07
CA THR A 98 5.26 -6.58 5.35
C THR A 98 6.53 -7.36 5.68
N ILE A 99 7.02 -8.20 4.76
CA ILE A 99 8.14 -9.12 5.02
C ILE A 99 9.51 -8.52 4.69
N VAL A 100 9.54 -7.38 3.97
CA VAL A 100 10.75 -6.62 3.65
C VAL A 100 10.51 -5.14 3.97
N VAL A 101 10.96 -4.72 5.15
CA VAL A 101 10.86 -3.35 5.67
C VAL A 101 12.22 -2.76 6.08
N ASN A 102 13.30 -3.51 5.89
CA ASN A 102 14.67 -3.07 6.16
C ASN A 102 15.70 -3.77 5.25
N PHE A 103 16.97 -3.35 5.34
CA PHE A 103 18.05 -3.85 4.49
C PHE A 103 18.43 -5.32 4.73
N GLU A 104 18.34 -5.82 5.96
CA GLU A 104 18.64 -7.22 6.27
C GLU A 104 17.62 -8.15 5.60
N GLN A 105 16.34 -7.80 5.71
CA GLN A 105 15.25 -8.50 5.06
C GLN A 105 15.33 -8.38 3.54
N LEU A 106 15.72 -7.21 3.00
CA LEU A 106 15.94 -7.05 1.56
C LEU A 106 17.03 -7.98 1.06
N ALA A 107 18.16 -8.07 1.77
CA ALA A 107 19.23 -8.99 1.42
C ALA A 107 18.76 -10.46 1.45
N ALA A 108 17.96 -10.85 2.44
CA ALA A 108 17.39 -12.18 2.52
C ALA A 108 16.39 -12.47 1.38
N ALA A 109 15.53 -11.51 1.05
CA ALA A 109 14.53 -11.63 -0.01
C ALA A 109 15.15 -11.77 -1.39
N VAL A 110 16.21 -10.99 -1.66
CA VAL A 110 17.03 -11.10 -2.88
C VAL A 110 17.66 -12.50 -2.98
N ARG A 111 18.29 -12.98 -1.89
CA ARG A 111 18.95 -14.30 -1.87
C ARG A 111 17.99 -15.46 -2.09
N THR A 112 16.75 -15.32 -1.65
CA THR A 112 15.73 -16.37 -1.71
C THR A 112 14.79 -16.23 -2.91
N ASN A 113 14.89 -15.13 -3.67
CA ASN A 113 14.01 -14.79 -4.78
C ASN A 113 12.52 -14.81 -4.35
N ALA A 114 12.24 -14.24 -3.17
CA ALA A 114 10.92 -14.32 -2.54
C ALA A 114 9.92 -13.26 -3.02
N ILE A 115 10.40 -12.18 -3.64
CA ILE A 115 9.62 -11.01 -4.03
C ILE A 115 10.08 -10.45 -5.36
N ASP A 116 9.21 -9.72 -6.05
CA ASP A 116 9.49 -9.04 -7.32
C ASP A 116 9.40 -7.51 -7.16
N VAL A 117 8.60 -7.02 -6.21
CA VAL A 117 8.38 -5.59 -5.96
C VAL A 117 8.50 -5.26 -4.46
N VAL A 118 9.24 -4.21 -4.12
CA VAL A 118 9.32 -3.67 -2.75
C VAL A 118 8.55 -2.35 -2.69
N LEU A 119 7.61 -2.25 -1.75
CA LEU A 119 6.98 -0.98 -1.45
C LEU A 119 7.80 -0.24 -0.39
N LEU A 120 8.48 0.83 -0.82
CA LEU A 120 9.27 1.66 0.06
C LEU A 120 8.39 2.61 0.86
N ASP A 121 8.80 2.92 2.08
CA ASP A 121 8.14 3.89 2.96
C ASP A 121 9.21 4.69 3.70
N THR A 122 9.12 6.01 3.64
CA THR A 122 10.10 6.88 4.32
C THR A 122 10.04 6.78 5.84
N THR A 123 8.96 6.26 6.43
CA THR A 123 8.80 6.16 7.88
C THR A 123 9.58 5.00 8.49
N PHE A 124 9.43 3.78 7.94
CA PHE A 124 10.06 2.59 8.52
C PHE A 124 11.39 2.18 7.88
N TRP A 125 11.71 2.66 6.67
CA TRP A 125 13.04 2.44 6.08
C TRP A 125 14.14 3.34 6.70
N GLY A 126 13.78 4.27 7.59
CA GLY A 126 14.73 5.18 8.23
C GLY A 126 14.96 6.48 7.47
N GLY A 127 13.90 7.04 6.87
CA GLY A 127 13.92 8.33 6.19
C GLY A 127 14.24 8.26 4.69
N LEU A 128 14.13 9.41 4.03
CA LEU A 128 14.24 9.57 2.58
C LEU A 128 15.53 8.95 2.00
N ARG A 129 16.67 9.22 2.63
CA ARG A 129 17.98 8.73 2.16
C ARG A 129 18.11 7.21 2.25
N GLN A 130 17.56 6.58 3.29
CA GLN A 130 17.63 5.14 3.43
C GLN A 130 16.65 4.45 2.48
N ALA A 131 15.44 4.98 2.34
CA ALA A 131 14.49 4.51 1.33
C ALA A 131 15.07 4.62 -0.09
N PHE A 132 15.71 5.76 -0.43
CA PHE A 132 16.38 5.93 -1.71
C PHE A 132 17.48 4.88 -1.94
N LYS A 133 18.33 4.63 -0.93
CA LYS A 133 19.35 3.57 -1.01
C LYS A 133 18.73 2.19 -1.24
N ALA A 134 17.62 1.87 -0.57
CA ALA A 134 16.90 0.62 -0.79
C ALA A 134 16.37 0.53 -2.23
N GLY A 135 15.85 1.61 -2.78
CA GLY A 135 15.44 1.70 -4.18
C GLY A 135 16.58 1.43 -5.17
N VAL A 136 17.77 2.00 -4.92
CA VAL A 136 18.98 1.72 -5.71
C VAL A 136 19.42 0.26 -5.59
N VAL A 137 19.35 -0.34 -4.40
CA VAL A 137 19.63 -1.79 -4.23
C VAL A 137 18.64 -2.62 -5.05
N CYS A 138 17.34 -2.32 -4.98
CA CYS A 138 16.31 -3.00 -5.75
C CYS A 138 16.61 -2.91 -7.27
N GLU A 139 17.00 -1.74 -7.77
CA GLU A 139 17.40 -1.53 -9.17
C GLU A 139 18.53 -2.50 -9.58
N LYS A 140 19.56 -2.67 -8.74
CA LYS A 140 20.69 -3.56 -9.04
C LYS A 140 20.33 -5.03 -9.06
N PHE A 141 19.25 -5.42 -8.38
CA PHE A 141 18.72 -6.78 -8.39
C PHE A 141 17.50 -6.94 -9.30
N GLN A 142 17.19 -5.96 -10.14
CA GLN A 142 16.05 -5.99 -11.08
C GLN A 142 14.70 -6.18 -10.38
N LEU A 143 14.58 -5.66 -9.16
CA LEU A 143 13.34 -5.61 -8.41
C LEU A 143 12.61 -4.30 -8.69
N GLY A 144 11.29 -4.38 -8.86
CA GLY A 144 10.43 -3.22 -8.97
C GLY A 144 10.31 -2.48 -7.64
N VAL A 145 10.04 -1.18 -7.72
CA VAL A 145 9.78 -0.35 -6.54
C VAL A 145 8.44 0.35 -6.68
N ALA A 146 7.68 0.34 -5.59
CA ALA A 146 6.50 1.16 -5.39
C ALA A 146 6.66 1.94 -4.06
N VAL A 147 5.69 2.79 -3.73
CA VAL A 147 5.69 3.54 -2.46
C VAL A 147 4.46 3.15 -1.65
N HIS A 148 4.68 2.71 -0.42
CA HIS A 148 3.64 2.42 0.56
C HIS A 148 3.11 3.70 1.22
N SER A 149 1.87 3.64 1.74
CA SER A 149 1.21 4.72 2.45
C SER A 149 0.52 4.17 3.71
N SER A 150 0.68 4.89 4.82
CA SER A 150 0.11 4.53 6.14
C SER A 150 -0.90 5.55 6.67
N GLY A 151 -1.37 6.51 5.87
CA GLY A 151 -2.21 7.62 6.34
C GLY A 151 -1.42 8.90 6.61
N GLU A 152 -0.72 9.38 5.58
CA GLU A 152 0.13 10.58 5.63
C GLU A 152 -0.64 11.91 5.60
N LEU A 153 -0.08 12.94 6.25
CA LEU A 153 -0.37 14.36 5.99
C LEU A 153 0.63 14.94 4.98
N GLY A 154 0.50 16.23 4.65
CA GLY A 154 1.26 16.88 3.57
C GLY A 154 2.78 16.85 3.73
N ILE A 155 3.30 16.78 4.97
CA ILE A 155 4.74 16.67 5.23
C ILE A 155 5.30 15.33 4.72
N GLN A 156 4.67 14.21 5.09
CA GLN A 156 5.10 12.89 4.63
C GLN A 156 4.72 12.66 3.16
N LEU A 157 3.61 13.21 2.68
CA LEU A 157 3.32 13.16 1.25
C LEU A 157 4.43 13.83 0.42
N ALA A 158 4.96 14.97 0.88
CA ALA A 158 6.08 15.62 0.20
C ALA A 158 7.33 14.71 0.17
N THR A 159 7.64 13.97 1.23
CA THR A 159 8.76 13.01 1.22
C THR A 159 8.52 11.88 0.23
N MET A 160 7.29 11.36 0.12
CA MET A 160 6.91 10.34 -0.84
C MET A 160 7.04 10.83 -2.29
N LEU A 161 6.60 12.07 -2.58
CA LEU A 161 6.70 12.67 -3.91
C LEU A 161 8.16 12.88 -4.33
N HIS A 162 9.00 13.41 -3.44
CA HIS A 162 10.44 13.55 -3.71
C HIS A 162 11.12 12.20 -3.90
N LEU A 163 10.77 11.18 -3.09
CA LEU A 163 11.30 9.82 -3.25
C LEU A 163 10.94 9.24 -4.62
N GLY A 164 9.66 9.30 -4.98
CA GLY A 164 9.16 8.75 -6.24
C GLY A 164 9.76 9.44 -7.47
N ALA A 165 9.89 10.77 -7.42
CA ALA A 165 10.50 11.53 -8.51
C ALA A 165 12.02 11.29 -8.66
N ALA A 166 12.71 10.90 -7.58
CA ALA A 166 14.15 10.67 -7.60
C ALA A 166 14.55 9.25 -8.00
N LEU A 167 13.65 8.26 -7.90
CA LEU A 167 13.94 6.85 -8.17
C LEU A 167 13.52 6.44 -9.59
N PRO A 168 14.46 6.16 -10.51
CA PRO A 168 14.14 5.78 -11.89
C PRO A 168 13.40 4.44 -12.02
N ASN A 169 13.51 3.56 -11.02
CA ASN A 169 12.83 2.25 -10.97
C ASN A 169 11.52 2.28 -10.18
N GLN A 170 11.02 3.46 -9.81
CA GLN A 170 9.68 3.63 -9.26
C GLN A 170 8.65 3.54 -10.40
N ASN A 171 8.31 2.31 -10.77
CA ASN A 171 7.59 2.02 -12.03
C ASN A 171 6.07 1.88 -11.85
N PHE A 172 5.59 1.95 -10.62
CA PHE A 172 4.19 1.70 -10.27
C PHE A 172 3.56 2.96 -9.68
N ALA A 173 2.25 3.19 -9.85
CA ALA A 173 1.58 4.26 -9.11
C ALA A 173 1.81 4.10 -7.59
N ALA A 174 2.20 5.16 -6.90
CA ALA A 174 2.38 5.15 -5.45
C ALA A 174 1.03 5.02 -4.73
N ASP A 175 0.99 4.31 -3.60
CA ASP A 175 -0.18 4.34 -2.73
C ASP A 175 -0.21 5.69 -2.00
N ALA A 176 -1.42 6.21 -1.77
CA ALA A 176 -1.65 7.40 -0.94
C ALA A 176 -3.07 7.38 -0.37
N HIS A 177 -3.18 7.50 0.96
CA HIS A 177 -4.45 7.73 1.63
C HIS A 177 -4.86 9.22 1.60
N TYR A 178 -4.00 10.07 1.05
CA TYR A 178 -4.15 11.52 1.03
C TYR A 178 -5.50 12.04 0.47
N HIS A 179 -6.12 11.31 -0.47
CA HIS A 179 -7.42 11.68 -1.03
C HIS A 179 -8.57 11.53 -0.01
N HIS A 180 -8.40 10.71 1.04
CA HIS A 180 -9.37 10.56 2.13
C HIS A 180 -9.32 11.68 3.17
N LEU A 181 -8.20 12.42 3.28
CA LEU A 181 -8.08 13.50 4.24
C LEU A 181 -9.13 14.59 3.98
N THR A 182 -9.67 15.17 5.03
CA THR A 182 -10.57 16.34 4.94
C THR A 182 -9.80 17.66 5.00
N ASP A 183 -8.60 17.66 5.56
CA ASP A 183 -7.75 18.84 5.74
C ASP A 183 -6.25 18.46 5.87
N ASP A 184 -5.37 19.45 6.00
CA ASP A 184 -3.93 19.27 6.21
C ASP A 184 -3.34 20.30 7.20
N ILE A 185 -2.11 20.04 7.66
CA ILE A 185 -1.33 20.92 8.54
C ILE A 185 -0.29 21.75 7.78
N ILE A 186 -0.28 21.73 6.46
CA ILE A 186 0.61 22.54 5.63
C ILE A 186 -0.10 23.81 5.14
N LYS A 187 0.64 24.89 4.94
CA LYS A 187 0.11 26.14 4.37
C LYS A 187 -0.44 25.90 2.97
N GLY A 188 -1.60 26.50 2.68
CA GLY A 188 -2.33 26.28 1.44
C GLY A 188 -3.20 25.02 1.44
N GLY A 189 -3.17 24.24 2.53
CA GLY A 189 -3.98 23.02 2.68
C GLY A 189 -3.50 21.88 1.80
N LYS A 190 -4.41 20.96 1.48
CA LYS A 190 -4.09 19.73 0.76
C LYS A 190 -3.53 19.99 -0.65
N MET A 191 -2.49 19.25 -1.02
CA MET A 191 -1.96 19.22 -2.38
C MET A 191 -2.98 18.60 -3.37
N PRO A 192 -3.29 19.25 -4.51
CA PRO A 192 -4.33 18.77 -5.42
C PRO A 192 -3.82 17.63 -6.30
N TYR A 193 -4.66 16.61 -6.50
CA TYR A 193 -4.50 15.66 -7.60
C TYR A 193 -4.84 16.33 -8.93
N ARG A 194 -4.08 16.01 -9.97
CA ARG A 194 -4.35 16.35 -11.37
C ARG A 194 -4.04 15.13 -12.22
N ASN A 195 -5.06 14.59 -12.90
CA ASN A 195 -4.94 13.41 -13.77
C ASN A 195 -4.26 12.21 -13.08
N GLY A 196 -4.64 11.92 -11.84
CA GLY A 196 -4.13 10.81 -11.06
C GLY A 196 -2.79 11.07 -10.36
N CYS A 197 -2.19 12.25 -10.54
CA CYS A 197 -0.87 12.56 -10.01
C CYS A 197 -0.89 13.81 -9.11
N ILE A 198 0.08 13.91 -8.20
CA ILE A 198 0.38 15.15 -7.47
C ILE A 198 1.74 15.65 -7.93
N ALA A 199 1.85 16.95 -8.18
CA ALA A 199 3.11 17.55 -8.60
C ALA A 199 4.11 17.60 -7.42
N VAL A 200 5.37 17.28 -7.70
CA VAL A 200 6.46 17.46 -6.73
C VAL A 200 6.57 18.94 -6.35
N PRO A 201 6.59 19.29 -5.05
CA PRO A 201 6.80 20.66 -4.61
C PRO A 201 8.15 21.23 -5.12
N LYS A 202 8.12 22.46 -5.65
CA LYS A 202 9.30 23.09 -6.31
C LYS A 202 10.15 23.97 -5.39
N GLY A 203 9.65 24.32 -4.21
CA GLY A 203 10.39 25.14 -3.24
C GLY A 203 11.59 24.38 -2.65
N PRO A 204 12.53 25.09 -1.99
CA PRO A 204 13.66 24.45 -1.32
C PRO A 204 13.21 23.50 -0.21
N GLY A 205 14.07 22.52 0.12
CA GLY A 205 13.75 21.49 1.12
C GLY A 205 12.64 20.56 0.61
N LEU A 206 11.63 20.29 1.47
CA LEU A 206 10.45 19.53 1.06
C LEU A 206 9.49 20.34 0.18
N GLY A 207 9.66 21.66 0.10
CA GLY A 207 8.77 22.56 -0.65
C GLY A 207 7.38 22.76 -0.02
N VAL A 208 7.22 22.40 1.26
CA VAL A 208 6.00 22.66 2.06
C VAL A 208 6.37 23.45 3.32
N GLU A 209 5.44 24.27 3.81
CA GLU A 209 5.58 25.02 5.06
C GLU A 209 4.47 24.60 6.03
N LEU A 210 4.79 24.51 7.31
CA LEU A 210 3.82 24.17 8.36
C LEU A 210 2.85 25.33 8.60
N ASP A 211 1.56 25.01 8.65
CA ASP A 211 0.53 25.86 9.24
C ASP A 211 0.45 25.56 10.74
N ARG A 212 0.94 26.51 11.56
CA ARG A 212 1.05 26.32 13.00
C ARG A 212 -0.31 26.34 13.71
N ASP A 213 -1.27 27.07 13.17
CA ASP A 213 -2.61 27.16 13.75
C ASP A 213 -3.37 25.86 13.50
N LYS A 214 -3.28 25.31 12.28
CA LYS A 214 -3.81 23.98 11.96
C LYS A 214 -3.12 22.89 12.76
N LEU A 215 -1.79 22.94 12.91
CA LEU A 215 -1.09 21.97 13.75
C LEU A 215 -1.59 22.03 15.21
N ALA A 216 -1.74 23.21 15.78
CA ALA A 216 -2.25 23.37 17.14
C ALA A 216 -3.69 22.84 17.27
N GLN A 217 -4.56 23.13 16.31
CA GLN A 217 -5.92 22.62 16.25
C GLN A 217 -5.96 21.09 16.24
N TYR A 218 -5.20 20.43 15.35
CA TYR A 218 -5.19 18.98 15.24
C TYR A 218 -4.46 18.28 16.39
N ALA A 219 -3.47 18.95 17.00
CA ALA A 219 -2.86 18.47 18.24
C ALA A 219 -3.85 18.48 19.41
N GLU A 220 -4.73 19.49 19.51
CA GLU A 220 -5.76 19.52 20.53
C GLU A 220 -6.84 18.45 20.28
N LEU A 221 -7.25 18.27 19.02
CA LEU A 221 -8.16 17.19 18.63
C LEU A 221 -7.60 15.81 19.00
N TYR A 222 -6.30 15.58 18.77
CA TYR A 222 -5.64 14.33 19.17
C TYR A 222 -5.69 14.09 20.68
N LYS A 223 -5.54 15.12 21.52
CA LYS A 223 -5.68 14.96 22.98
C LYS A 223 -7.09 14.56 23.39
N GLN A 224 -8.10 15.03 22.66
CA GLN A 224 -9.51 14.73 22.95
C GLN A 224 -9.92 13.32 22.49
N LEU A 225 -9.50 12.93 21.28
CA LEU A 225 -9.93 11.69 20.64
C LEU A 225 -8.97 10.52 20.86
N GLY A 226 -7.70 10.80 21.18
CA GLY A 226 -6.63 9.82 21.20
C GLY A 226 -6.13 9.42 19.80
N GLY A 227 -5.36 8.34 19.75
CA GLY A 227 -4.88 7.78 18.49
C GLY A 227 -5.99 7.09 17.69
N TYR A 228 -5.86 7.10 16.37
CA TYR A 228 -6.74 6.34 15.49
C TYR A 228 -6.44 4.84 15.61
N PRO A 229 -7.41 3.99 15.99
CA PRO A 229 -7.19 2.55 16.10
C PRO A 229 -7.24 1.89 14.71
N TYR A 230 -6.07 1.72 14.08
CA TYR A 230 -5.93 1.11 12.75
C TYR A 230 -6.43 -0.34 12.65
N ASP A 231 -6.62 -1.02 13.78
CA ASP A 231 -6.98 -2.43 13.89
C ASP A 231 -8.45 -2.66 14.28
N ARG A 232 -9.25 -1.59 14.40
CA ARG A 232 -10.66 -1.68 14.81
C ARG A 232 -11.61 -1.22 13.71
N ASP A 233 -12.64 -2.02 13.47
CA ASP A 233 -13.78 -1.64 12.66
C ASP A 233 -14.89 -1.07 13.58
N PRO A 234 -15.23 0.23 13.47
CA PRO A 234 -16.30 0.82 14.28
C PRO A 234 -17.66 0.16 14.06
N GLN A 235 -17.89 -0.47 12.90
CA GLN A 235 -19.11 -1.21 12.58
C GLN A 235 -19.05 -2.66 13.08
N ARG A 236 -17.86 -3.17 13.42
CA ARG A 236 -17.64 -4.51 13.98
C ARG A 236 -16.70 -4.43 15.18
N PRO A 237 -17.16 -3.93 16.34
CA PRO A 237 -16.29 -3.64 17.48
C PRO A 237 -15.52 -4.86 18.02
N GLU A 238 -16.07 -6.07 17.83
CA GLU A 238 -15.49 -7.35 18.25
C GLU A 238 -14.64 -8.03 17.16
N TRP A 239 -14.55 -7.43 15.97
CA TRP A 239 -13.75 -7.97 14.88
C TRP A 239 -12.33 -7.43 14.94
N PHE A 240 -11.37 -8.33 14.75
CA PHE A 240 -9.95 -8.02 14.65
C PHE A 240 -9.36 -8.71 13.43
N SER A 241 -8.47 -8.00 12.74
CA SER A 241 -7.68 -8.54 11.65
C SER A 241 -6.93 -9.79 12.09
N ILE A 242 -6.89 -10.82 11.24
CA ILE A 242 -6.16 -12.04 11.49
C ILE A 242 -4.68 -11.78 11.20
N THR A 243 -3.83 -11.72 12.23
CA THR A 243 -2.38 -11.82 12.05
C THR A 243 -1.98 -13.29 12.19
N PRO A 244 -1.46 -13.95 11.15
CA PRO A 244 -1.17 -15.39 11.17
C PRO A 244 -0.28 -15.84 12.34
N GLU A 245 0.69 -15.02 12.76
CA GLU A 245 1.59 -15.30 13.90
C GLU A 245 0.98 -15.01 15.28
N ARG A 246 -0.20 -14.40 15.35
CA ARG A 246 -0.85 -14.03 16.63
C ARG A 246 -2.08 -14.87 16.94
N ARG A 247 -2.60 -15.66 16.00
CA ARG A 247 -3.65 -16.66 16.26
C ARG A 247 -3.06 -18.04 16.48
N PHE A 248 -2.53 -18.27 17.67
CA PHE A 248 -2.33 -19.63 18.18
C PHE A 248 -3.72 -20.24 18.48
N GLY A 249 -4.27 -21.00 17.53
CA GLY A 249 -5.31 -22.00 17.81
C GLY A 249 -6.61 -21.51 18.44
N VAL A 250 -7.23 -20.43 17.96
CA VAL A 250 -8.66 -20.19 18.25
C VAL A 250 -9.48 -21.02 17.25
N PRO A 251 -10.17 -22.09 17.68
CA PRO A 251 -10.95 -22.92 16.76
C PRO A 251 -12.01 -22.06 16.08
N ARG A 252 -12.13 -22.18 14.74
CA ARG A 252 -13.31 -21.64 14.05
C ARG A 252 -14.52 -22.33 14.68
N ARG A 253 -15.39 -21.58 15.37
CA ARG A 253 -16.72 -22.08 15.73
C ARG A 253 -17.45 -22.31 14.41
N SER A 254 -17.67 -23.59 14.11
CA SER A 254 -18.50 -24.11 13.03
C SER A 254 -19.90 -23.53 13.07
#